data_AF-A0A3B8QTU6-F1
#
_entry.id   AF-A0A3B8QTU6-F1
#
_cell.length_a   1.000
_cell.length_b   1.000
_cell.length_c   1.000
_cell.angle_alpha   90.00
_cell.angle_beta   90.00
_cell.angle_gamma   90.00
#
_symmetry.space_group_name_H-M   'P 1'
#
loop_
_entity.id
_entity.type
_entity.pdbx_description
1 polymer ?
#
loop_
_entity_poly.entity_id
_entity_poly.type
_entity_poly.pdbx_seq_one_letter_code
_entity_poly.pdbx_strand_id
1 'polypeptide(L)'
;SLTREGVFPAIAHPIKWLDYGRRSTHGMTVAGKTLTKAFYGQGPDYSYWQGCSTGGFQGQRNAQYFPEDYDGIIAGNPGNRRANKVMGLLYNFMQPKFHPEGIINDYKLMLMHKAVLKQCAGLAGGLADDPFLANPYACNWQPETMLCTANDTSKCLTQPQVDMANKLYSPFVLKSSGKMVWPGLPRGTELGWKAYMDHADQPEPPHAEVVRSILGSEHNFRKSDWDHDVETYLKIQGFFWGDADNTDLSTFQKRGGKILSYFGWNDISTSYDTTNYYQALERHLQTQYSLGVNQAAVKLREFYRLFMMPGVEHCGAGNGPNTIDALTPLIRWVEKGVAPERIDASWAEAPMHFPASLGRPMIRPLCPYPQVAYYNGSGDKTKAENFTCR
;
A
#
# COMPACT_ATOMS: atom_id res chain seq x y z
N SER A 1 33.78 20.44 -8.48
CA SER A 1 34.58 19.29 -8.94
C SER A 1 34.20 18.07 -8.12
N LEU A 2 33.30 17.25 -8.63
CA LEU A 2 33.00 15.92 -8.09
C LEU A 2 33.97 14.94 -8.74
N THR A 3 35.21 14.89 -8.26
CA THR A 3 36.20 13.94 -8.79
C THR A 3 36.99 13.31 -7.67
N ARG A 4 36.96 11.97 -7.69
CA ARG A 4 37.95 11.03 -7.12
C ARG A 4 37.94 10.85 -5.61
N GLU A 5 36.94 10.11 -5.15
CA GLU A 5 37.02 8.89 -4.32
C GLU A 5 35.61 8.60 -3.80
N GLY A 6 35.03 7.44 -4.14
CA GLY A 6 33.71 7.03 -3.62
C GLY A 6 32.48 7.39 -4.47
N VAL A 7 32.54 7.30 -5.80
CA VAL A 7 31.31 7.29 -6.61
C VAL A 7 30.57 5.98 -6.33
N PHE A 8 29.51 6.07 -5.53
CA PHE A 8 28.66 4.97 -5.08
C PHE A 8 28.17 4.07 -6.23
N PRO A 9 28.10 2.73 -6.05
CA PRO A 9 27.71 1.80 -7.11
C PRO A 9 26.35 2.09 -7.78
N ALA A 10 25.37 2.70 -7.10
CA ALA A 10 24.11 3.10 -7.74
C ALA A 10 24.23 4.31 -8.66
N ILE A 11 25.12 5.26 -8.35
CA ILE A 11 25.39 6.41 -9.22
C ILE A 11 26.10 5.95 -10.49
N ALA A 12 26.72 4.77 -10.49
CA ALA A 12 27.38 4.21 -11.67
C ALA A 12 26.40 3.81 -12.79
N HIS A 13 25.10 3.63 -12.52
CA HIS A 13 24.10 3.22 -13.51
C HIS A 13 22.78 4.02 -13.45
N PRO A 14 22.83 5.36 -13.61
CA PRO A 14 21.66 6.22 -13.46
C PRO A 14 20.54 5.88 -14.45
N ILE A 15 20.91 5.39 -15.63
CA ILE A 15 19.96 4.98 -16.67
C ILE A 15 19.14 3.77 -16.25
N LYS A 16 19.73 2.79 -15.55
CA LYS A 16 18.99 1.60 -15.07
C LYS A 16 17.92 1.99 -14.05
N TRP A 17 18.20 2.98 -13.20
CA TRP A 17 17.21 3.48 -12.26
C TRP A 17 16.08 4.26 -12.92
N LEU A 18 16.41 5.05 -13.95
CA LEU A 18 15.40 5.71 -14.78
C LEU A 18 14.55 4.70 -15.56
N ASP A 19 15.15 3.60 -16.02
CA ASP A 19 14.43 2.49 -16.66
C ASP A 19 13.44 1.86 -15.70
N TYR A 20 13.89 1.48 -14.50
CA TYR A 20 13.04 0.92 -13.46
C TYR A 20 11.92 1.88 -13.05
N GLY A 21 12.26 3.15 -12.84
CA GLY A 21 11.33 4.17 -12.34
C GLY A 21 10.26 4.58 -13.34
N ARG A 22 10.60 4.75 -14.63
CA ARG A 22 9.65 5.29 -15.61
C ARG A 22 9.86 4.88 -17.07
N ARG A 23 11.10 4.69 -17.54
CA ARG A 23 11.37 4.57 -18.98
C ARG A 23 11.07 3.18 -19.55
N SER A 24 11.24 2.12 -18.76
CA SER A 24 11.00 0.75 -19.23
C SER A 24 9.53 0.51 -19.56
N THR A 25 8.61 0.90 -18.67
CA THR A 25 7.17 0.74 -18.92
C THR A 25 6.73 1.52 -20.15
N HIS A 26 7.12 2.78 -20.28
CA HIS A 26 6.77 3.60 -21.44
C HIS A 26 7.35 3.03 -22.75
N GLY A 27 8.64 2.68 -22.76
CA GLY A 27 9.28 2.09 -23.93
C GLY A 27 8.62 0.79 -24.38
N MET A 28 8.23 -0.06 -23.42
CA MET A 28 7.43 -1.26 -23.67
C MET A 28 6.06 -0.90 -24.28
N THR A 29 5.35 0.09 -23.73
CA THR A 29 4.06 0.55 -24.26
C THR A 29 4.17 0.99 -25.72
N VAL A 30 5.14 1.86 -26.02
CA VAL A 30 5.35 2.40 -27.38
C VAL A 30 5.69 1.31 -28.38
N ALA A 31 6.60 0.39 -28.01
CA ALA A 31 6.95 -0.75 -28.84
C ALA A 31 5.73 -1.68 -29.05
N GLY A 32 4.99 -1.99 -27.98
CA GLY A 32 3.79 -2.83 -28.05
C GLY A 32 2.72 -2.25 -28.97
N LYS A 33 2.39 -0.97 -28.84
CA LYS A 33 1.43 -0.29 -29.74
C LYS A 33 1.90 -0.28 -31.20
N THR A 34 3.20 -0.12 -31.43
CA THR A 34 3.79 -0.17 -32.78
C THR A 34 3.65 -1.55 -33.40
N LEU A 35 3.96 -2.61 -32.65
CA LEU A 35 3.81 -4.00 -33.09
C LEU A 35 2.34 -4.37 -33.33
N THR A 36 1.43 -3.97 -32.45
CA THR A 36 -0.01 -4.14 -32.65
C THR A 36 -0.46 -3.50 -33.97
N LYS A 37 -0.06 -2.26 -34.25
CA LYS A 37 -0.40 -1.60 -35.51
C LYS A 37 0.18 -2.30 -36.73
N ALA A 38 1.44 -2.75 -36.67
CA ALA A 38 2.08 -3.47 -37.75
C ALA A 38 1.39 -4.82 -38.04
N PHE A 39 0.94 -5.51 -36.99
CA PHE A 39 0.33 -6.83 -37.11
C PHE A 39 -1.15 -6.78 -37.54
N TYR A 40 -1.95 -5.90 -36.96
CA TYR A 40 -3.39 -5.80 -37.21
C TYR A 40 -3.78 -4.75 -38.27
N GLY A 41 -2.82 -3.98 -38.78
CA GLY A 41 -3.06 -2.87 -39.73
C GLY A 41 -3.62 -1.59 -39.09
N GLN A 42 -4.00 -1.63 -37.81
CA GLN A 42 -4.51 -0.49 -37.04
C GLN A 42 -4.02 -0.52 -35.59
N GLY A 43 -3.90 0.65 -34.98
CA GLY A 43 -3.58 0.76 -33.54
C GLY A 43 -4.76 0.35 -32.66
N PRO A 44 -4.54 0.21 -31.34
CA PRO A 44 -5.63 -0.09 -30.41
C PRO A 44 -6.62 1.09 -30.31
N ASP A 45 -7.91 0.79 -30.19
CA ASP A 45 -8.95 1.79 -29.90
C ASP A 45 -8.81 2.35 -28.48
N TYR A 46 -8.44 1.47 -27.53
CA TYR A 46 -8.18 1.80 -26.13
C TYR A 46 -6.95 1.03 -25.62
N SER A 47 -6.23 1.61 -24.68
CA SER A 47 -5.03 1.02 -24.06
C SER A 47 -5.21 0.91 -22.55
N TYR A 48 -4.93 -0.26 -21.97
CA TYR A 48 -5.11 -0.53 -20.53
C TYR A 48 -3.83 -0.99 -19.86
N TRP A 49 -3.60 -0.51 -18.63
CA TRP A 49 -2.57 -1.03 -17.72
C TRP A 49 -3.21 -1.76 -16.55
N GLN A 50 -2.63 -2.89 -16.15
CA GLN A 50 -2.99 -3.56 -14.91
C GLN A 50 -1.74 -4.02 -14.19
N GLY A 51 -1.55 -3.54 -12.96
CA GLY A 51 -0.43 -3.95 -12.12
C GLY A 51 -0.73 -3.76 -10.64
N CYS A 52 -0.09 -4.58 -9.82
CA CYS A 52 -0.12 -4.46 -8.36
C CYS A 52 1.30 -4.29 -7.80
N SER A 53 1.44 -3.68 -6.61
CA SER A 53 2.73 -3.43 -5.96
C SER A 53 3.61 -2.49 -6.80
N THR A 54 4.78 -2.95 -7.24
CA THR A 54 5.61 -2.23 -8.23
C THR A 54 4.83 -1.93 -9.51
N GLY A 55 3.96 -2.84 -9.96
CA GLY A 55 3.08 -2.59 -11.11
C GLY A 55 2.03 -1.51 -10.84
N GLY A 56 1.56 -1.38 -9.59
CA GLY A 56 0.67 -0.30 -9.18
C GLY A 56 1.38 1.06 -9.24
N PHE A 57 2.61 1.12 -8.71
CA PHE A 57 3.50 2.28 -8.84
C PHE A 57 3.73 2.65 -10.31
N GLN A 58 4.07 1.68 -11.16
CA GLN A 58 4.31 1.90 -12.59
C GLN A 58 3.08 2.47 -13.30
N GLY A 59 1.89 1.94 -13.02
CA GLY A 59 0.63 2.44 -13.58
C GLY A 59 0.40 3.91 -13.21
N GLN A 60 0.47 4.25 -11.93
CA GLN A 60 0.31 5.64 -11.49
C GLN A 60 1.40 6.55 -12.05
N ARG A 61 2.62 6.04 -12.16
CA ARG A 61 3.74 6.79 -12.72
C ARG A 61 3.53 7.12 -14.20
N ASN A 62 2.98 6.18 -14.98
CA ASN A 62 2.63 6.43 -16.37
C ASN A 62 1.54 7.51 -16.48
N ALA A 63 0.52 7.50 -15.63
CA ALA A 63 -0.49 8.56 -15.62
C ALA A 63 0.11 9.97 -15.41
N GLN A 64 1.18 10.07 -14.61
CA GLN A 64 1.85 11.33 -14.30
C GLN A 64 2.83 11.79 -15.39
N TYR A 65 3.57 10.87 -16.03
CA TYR A 65 4.68 11.21 -16.94
C TYR A 65 4.38 10.97 -18.42
N PHE A 66 3.55 9.98 -18.71
CA PHE A 66 3.18 9.55 -20.06
C PHE A 66 1.66 9.37 -20.12
N PRO A 67 0.89 10.45 -19.87
CA PRO A 67 -0.56 10.36 -19.72
C PRO A 67 -1.25 9.73 -20.94
N GLU A 68 -0.64 9.77 -22.12
CA GLU A 68 -1.09 9.18 -23.40
C GLU A 68 -0.90 7.65 -23.54
N ASP A 69 -0.16 7.01 -22.63
CA ASP A 69 0.15 5.59 -22.75
C ASP A 69 -1.08 4.70 -22.52
N TYR A 70 -1.98 5.09 -21.61
CA TYR A 70 -3.13 4.29 -21.22
C TYR A 70 -4.38 5.14 -21.02
N ASP A 71 -5.53 4.62 -21.45
CA ASP A 71 -6.85 5.24 -21.25
C ASP A 71 -7.48 4.76 -19.94
N GLY A 72 -7.16 3.53 -19.52
CA GLY A 72 -7.54 2.96 -18.24
C GLY A 72 -6.35 2.36 -17.49
N ILE A 73 -6.24 2.61 -16.18
CA ILE A 73 -5.17 2.08 -15.33
C ILE A 73 -5.78 1.40 -14.10
N ILE A 74 -5.44 0.13 -13.88
CA ILE A 74 -5.60 -0.55 -12.59
C ILE A 74 -4.30 -0.45 -11.81
N ALA A 75 -4.35 0.23 -10.67
CA ALA A 75 -3.21 0.41 -9.77
C ALA A 75 -3.49 -0.23 -8.40
N GLY A 76 -3.13 -1.51 -8.27
CA GLY A 76 -3.26 -2.28 -7.03
C GLY A 76 -2.11 -2.06 -6.05
N ASN A 77 -2.41 -1.90 -4.77
CA ASN A 77 -1.47 -1.69 -3.66
C ASN A 77 -0.23 -0.83 -4.04
N PRO A 78 -0.45 0.37 -4.61
CA PRO A 78 0.58 1.10 -5.32
C PRO A 78 1.63 1.68 -4.36
N GLY A 79 2.90 1.33 -4.57
CA GLY A 79 4.02 1.85 -3.78
C GLY A 79 4.51 3.22 -4.26
N ASN A 80 3.63 4.22 -4.24
CA ASN A 80 3.85 5.53 -4.88
C ASN A 80 5.07 6.30 -4.37
N ARG A 81 5.17 6.47 -3.04
CA ARG A 81 6.35 7.06 -2.40
C ARG A 81 7.43 5.99 -2.26
N ARG A 82 7.97 5.53 -3.39
CA ARG A 82 8.79 4.31 -3.46
C ARG A 82 10.04 4.43 -2.59
N ALA A 83 10.72 5.57 -2.60
CA ALA A 83 11.89 5.80 -1.76
C ALA A 83 11.54 5.76 -0.27
N ASN A 84 10.45 6.46 0.12
CA ASN A 84 9.92 6.42 1.48
C ASN A 84 9.54 5.01 1.93
N LYS A 85 8.83 4.27 1.07
CA LYS A 85 8.42 2.89 1.35
C LYS A 85 9.63 2.01 1.63
N VAL A 86 10.69 2.09 0.83
CA VAL A 86 11.90 1.29 1.04
C VAL A 86 12.54 1.60 2.39
N MET A 87 12.69 2.88 2.75
CA MET A 87 13.27 3.25 4.06
C MET A 87 12.35 2.90 5.23
N GLY A 88 11.03 3.03 5.07
CA GLY A 88 10.05 2.64 6.08
C GLY A 88 10.04 1.14 6.35
N LEU A 89 10.12 0.32 5.30
CA LEU A 89 10.24 -1.13 5.45
C LEU A 89 11.56 -1.53 6.09
N LEU A 90 12.67 -0.95 5.63
CA LEU A 90 13.97 -1.17 6.25
C LEU A 90 13.94 -0.79 7.74
N TYR A 91 13.34 0.34 8.09
CA TYR A 91 13.15 0.76 9.48
C TYR A 91 12.40 -0.29 10.31
N ASN A 92 11.30 -0.84 9.79
CA ASN A 92 10.52 -1.89 10.47
C ASN A 92 11.32 -3.20 10.63
N PHE A 93 12.03 -3.66 9.59
CA PHE A 93 12.89 -4.85 9.66
C PHE A 93 14.06 -4.68 10.64
N MET A 94 14.50 -3.45 10.88
CA MET A 94 15.56 -3.15 11.83
C MET A 94 15.07 -3.08 13.28
N GLN A 95 13.78 -2.85 13.55
CA GLN A 95 13.27 -2.78 14.92
C GLN A 95 13.56 -4.05 15.77
N PRO A 96 13.23 -5.28 15.32
CA PRO A 96 13.53 -6.48 16.10
C PRO A 96 15.04 -6.79 16.16
N LYS A 97 15.83 -6.24 15.24
CA LYS A 97 17.30 -6.30 15.32
C LYS A 97 17.85 -5.40 16.44
N PHE A 98 17.29 -4.20 16.60
CA PHE A 98 17.67 -3.26 17.67
C PHE A 98 17.16 -3.67 19.04
N HIS A 99 15.99 -4.33 19.06
CA HIS A 99 15.26 -4.69 20.28
C HIS A 99 14.89 -6.17 20.25
N PRO A 100 15.88 -7.09 20.32
CA PRO A 100 15.61 -8.53 20.30
C PRO A 100 14.71 -8.97 21.46
N GLU A 101 14.73 -8.27 22.60
CA GLU A 101 13.85 -8.48 23.74
C GLU A 101 12.36 -8.20 23.43
N GLY A 102 12.08 -7.42 22.37
CA GLY A 102 10.75 -7.04 21.92
C GLY A 102 10.17 -7.96 20.85
N ILE A 103 10.88 -9.01 20.44
CA ILE A 103 10.39 -9.98 19.45
C ILE A 103 9.09 -10.64 19.96
N ILE A 104 8.08 -10.67 19.09
CA ILE A 104 6.76 -11.23 19.38
C ILE A 104 6.60 -12.52 18.57
N ASN A 105 6.43 -13.65 19.25
CA ASN A 105 6.24 -14.94 18.57
C ASN A 105 4.84 -15.07 17.96
N ASP A 106 4.67 -16.06 17.07
CA ASP A 106 3.44 -16.30 16.31
C ASP A 106 2.19 -16.42 17.21
N TYR A 107 2.32 -17.08 18.36
CA TYR A 107 1.21 -17.23 19.31
C TYR A 107 0.76 -15.88 19.86
N LYS A 108 1.71 -15.02 20.29
CA LYS A 108 1.39 -13.69 20.81
C LYS A 108 0.90 -12.74 19.72
N LEU A 109 1.44 -12.81 18.50
CA LEU A 109 0.90 -12.06 17.34
C LEU A 109 -0.57 -12.44 17.09
N MET A 110 -0.92 -13.72 17.18
CA MET A 110 -2.31 -14.18 17.07
C MET A 110 -3.20 -13.68 18.22
N LEU A 111 -2.69 -13.66 19.46
CA LEU A 111 -3.43 -13.12 20.59
C LEU A 111 -3.68 -11.60 20.43
N MET A 112 -2.68 -10.86 19.98
CA MET A 112 -2.81 -9.43 19.66
C MET A 112 -3.86 -9.19 18.59
N HIS A 113 -3.77 -9.92 17.47
CA HIS A 113 -4.74 -9.81 16.39
C HIS A 113 -6.18 -10.07 16.87
N LYS A 114 -6.38 -11.11 17.69
CA LYS A 114 -7.69 -11.39 18.30
C LYS A 114 -8.17 -10.27 19.24
N ALA A 115 -7.26 -9.66 20.01
CA ALA A 115 -7.60 -8.54 20.88
C ALA A 115 -8.03 -7.30 20.07
N VAL A 116 -7.32 -7.01 18.98
CA VAL A 116 -7.69 -5.95 18.01
C VAL A 116 -9.07 -6.20 17.43
N LEU A 117 -9.33 -7.40 16.88
CA LEU A 117 -10.63 -7.73 16.29
C LEU A 117 -11.76 -7.64 17.32
N LYS A 118 -11.54 -8.13 18.55
CA LYS A 118 -12.53 -8.06 19.63
C LYS A 118 -12.96 -6.63 19.96
N GLN A 119 -12.03 -5.66 19.91
CA GLN A 119 -12.35 -4.26 20.17
C GLN A 119 -12.93 -3.56 18.94
N CYS A 120 -12.46 -3.91 17.73
CA CYS A 120 -12.59 -3.03 16.57
C CYS A 120 -13.41 -3.58 15.40
N ALA A 121 -13.63 -4.89 15.29
CA ALA A 121 -14.43 -5.45 14.20
C ALA A 121 -15.86 -4.89 14.26
N GLY A 122 -16.39 -4.43 13.12
CA GLY A 122 -17.73 -3.85 13.02
C GLY A 122 -17.87 -2.35 13.37
N LEU A 123 -16.85 -1.68 13.94
CA LEU A 123 -16.99 -0.28 14.40
C LEU A 123 -17.21 0.76 13.29
N ALA A 124 -16.85 0.45 12.05
CA ALA A 124 -16.97 1.36 10.90
C ALA A 124 -17.22 0.59 9.60
N GLY A 125 -18.23 -0.29 9.65
CA GLY A 125 -18.59 -1.20 8.57
C GLY A 125 -18.15 -2.64 8.85
N GLY A 126 -18.53 -3.54 7.93
CA GLY A 126 -18.38 -4.97 8.09
C GLY A 126 -19.30 -5.54 9.18
N LEU A 127 -18.88 -6.66 9.75
CA LEU A 127 -19.55 -7.36 10.84
C LEU A 127 -18.64 -7.47 12.07
N ALA A 128 -19.24 -7.59 13.25
CA ALA A 128 -18.50 -7.80 14.50
C ALA A 128 -17.76 -9.16 14.54
N ASP A 129 -18.18 -10.13 13.74
CA ASP A 129 -17.57 -11.46 13.60
C ASP A 129 -16.70 -11.61 12.35
N ASP A 130 -16.43 -10.52 11.62
CA ASP A 130 -15.47 -10.54 10.51
C ASP A 130 -14.03 -10.80 11.04
N PRO A 131 -13.22 -11.62 10.35
CA PRO A 131 -11.85 -11.92 10.74
C PRO A 131 -10.86 -10.80 10.33
N PHE A 132 -11.37 -9.58 10.16
CA PHE A 132 -10.64 -8.40 9.68
C PHE A 132 -11.37 -7.11 10.09
N LEU A 133 -10.69 -5.98 9.93
CA LEU A 133 -11.30 -4.65 10.10
C LEU A 133 -11.74 -4.09 8.75
N ALA A 134 -13.00 -3.65 8.65
CA ALA A 134 -13.51 -2.97 7.46
C ALA A 134 -12.85 -1.60 7.22
N ASN A 135 -12.53 -0.90 8.32
CA ASN A 135 -11.81 0.37 8.32
C ASN A 135 -10.94 0.48 9.58
N PRO A 136 -9.61 0.32 9.48
CA PRO A 136 -8.70 0.36 10.61
C PRO A 136 -8.56 1.75 11.24
N TYR A 137 -8.94 2.84 10.56
CA TYR A 137 -8.91 4.18 11.15
C TYR A 137 -9.85 4.34 12.35
N ALA A 138 -10.92 3.53 12.43
CA ALA A 138 -11.84 3.54 13.55
C ALA A 138 -11.32 2.77 14.78
N CYS A 139 -10.22 2.03 14.64
CA CYS A 139 -9.69 1.18 15.70
C CYS A 139 -8.69 1.95 16.58
N ASN A 140 -9.03 2.09 17.86
CA ASN A 140 -8.18 2.73 18.87
C ASN A 140 -7.59 1.72 19.87
N TRP A 141 -7.59 0.43 19.55
CA TRP A 141 -6.95 -0.61 20.38
C TRP A 141 -5.47 -0.27 20.61
N GLN A 142 -4.99 -0.52 21.83
CA GLN A 142 -3.61 -0.22 22.23
C GLN A 142 -2.91 -1.47 22.81
N PRO A 143 -1.62 -1.70 22.50
CA PRO A 143 -0.88 -2.87 22.98
C PRO A 143 -0.82 -3.01 24.51
N GLU A 144 -0.86 -1.91 25.24
CA GLU A 144 -0.83 -1.85 26.71
C GLU A 144 -1.99 -2.62 27.35
N THR A 145 -3.11 -2.78 26.63
CA THR A 145 -4.26 -3.59 27.09
C THR A 145 -3.90 -5.06 27.30
N MET A 146 -2.78 -5.51 26.75
CA MET A 146 -2.25 -6.87 26.90
C MET A 146 -0.97 -6.93 27.76
N LEU A 147 -0.59 -5.86 28.46
CA LEU A 147 0.61 -5.88 29.31
C LEU A 147 0.50 -6.95 30.41
N CYS A 148 1.57 -7.73 30.60
CA CYS A 148 1.61 -8.77 31.62
C CYS A 148 1.53 -8.20 33.05
N THR A 149 0.63 -8.75 33.86
CA THR A 149 0.47 -8.41 35.29
C THR A 149 0.94 -9.51 36.25
N ALA A 150 1.23 -10.70 35.71
CA ALA A 150 1.68 -11.87 36.46
C ALA A 150 3.03 -12.37 35.93
N ASN A 151 3.67 -13.25 36.69
CA ASN A 151 4.97 -13.84 36.32
C ASN A 151 4.88 -14.75 35.08
N ASP A 152 3.73 -15.38 34.82
CA ASP A 152 3.50 -16.11 33.56
C ASP A 152 3.20 -15.12 32.43
N THR A 153 4.14 -15.00 31.50
CA THR A 153 4.07 -14.07 30.38
C THR A 153 3.59 -14.74 29.08
N SER A 154 3.14 -15.99 29.12
CA SER A 154 2.80 -16.75 27.90
C SER A 154 1.59 -16.20 27.14
N LYS A 155 0.64 -15.56 27.83
CA LYS A 155 -0.65 -15.08 27.27
C LYS A 155 -0.82 -13.55 27.24
N CYS A 156 0.26 -12.81 27.46
CA CYS A 156 0.28 -11.35 27.52
C CYS A 156 1.58 -10.83 26.88
N LEU A 157 1.71 -9.53 26.70
CA LEU A 157 2.90 -8.88 26.18
C LEU A 157 3.78 -8.40 27.33
N THR A 158 5.09 -8.68 27.25
CA THR A 158 6.06 -8.01 28.13
C THR A 158 6.18 -6.54 27.74
N GLN A 159 6.75 -5.70 28.62
CA GLN A 159 6.94 -4.27 28.29
C GLN A 159 7.71 -4.06 26.98
N PRO A 160 8.82 -4.77 26.70
CA PRO A 160 9.49 -4.57 25.41
C PRO A 160 8.69 -5.04 24.19
N GLN A 161 7.77 -6.01 24.35
CA GLN A 161 6.85 -6.43 23.28
C GLN A 161 5.76 -5.38 23.03
N VAL A 162 5.28 -4.72 24.08
CA VAL A 162 4.39 -3.54 23.97
C VAL A 162 5.11 -2.41 23.23
N ASP A 163 6.36 -2.12 23.60
CA ASP A 163 7.17 -1.07 22.96
C ASP A 163 7.44 -1.37 21.48
N MET A 164 7.72 -2.64 21.13
CA MET A 164 7.85 -3.10 19.74
C MET A 164 6.56 -2.86 18.94
N ALA A 165 5.41 -3.25 19.50
CA ALA A 165 4.12 -3.07 18.84
C ALA A 165 3.81 -1.58 18.62
N ASN A 166 4.05 -0.74 19.63
CA ASN A 166 3.89 0.71 19.53
C ASN A 166 4.78 1.33 18.45
N LYS A 167 6.03 0.88 18.33
CA LYS A 167 6.94 1.31 17.26
C LYS A 167 6.41 0.96 15.87
N LEU A 168 5.90 -0.25 15.66
CA LEU A 168 5.39 -0.69 14.37
C LEU A 168 4.07 0.01 13.98
N TYR A 169 3.21 0.35 14.94
CA TYR A 169 2.00 1.13 14.69
C TYR A 169 2.24 2.63 14.50
N SER A 170 3.35 3.15 15.03
CA SER A 170 3.64 4.59 15.03
C SER A 170 4.28 5.04 13.71
N PRO A 171 4.07 6.30 13.31
CA PRO A 171 4.77 6.86 12.16
C PRO A 171 6.28 6.98 12.44
N PHE A 172 7.10 6.70 11.42
CA PHE A 172 8.51 7.05 11.42
C PHE A 172 8.66 8.46 10.85
N VAL A 173 9.08 9.40 11.72
CA VAL A 173 9.25 10.82 11.40
C VAL A 173 10.71 11.21 11.64
N LEU A 174 11.30 11.93 10.70
CA LEU A 174 12.66 12.48 10.84
C LEU A 174 12.67 13.59 11.89
N LYS A 175 13.65 13.58 12.78
CA LYS A 175 13.78 14.59 13.85
C LYS A 175 14.26 15.93 13.29
N SER A 176 15.13 15.92 12.28
CA SER A 176 15.69 17.15 11.70
C SER A 176 14.65 17.99 10.94
N SER A 177 13.78 17.33 10.17
CA SER A 177 12.88 18.00 9.22
C SER A 177 11.40 17.82 9.55
N GLY A 178 11.04 16.96 10.51
CA GLY A 178 9.65 16.65 10.83
C GLY A 178 8.91 15.89 9.73
N LYS A 179 9.62 15.45 8.67
CA LYS A 179 9.02 14.74 7.54
C LYS A 179 8.66 13.31 7.93
N MET A 180 7.42 12.92 7.65
CA MET A 180 6.96 11.54 7.83
C MET A 180 7.47 10.66 6.68
N VAL A 181 8.33 9.69 7.03
CA VAL A 181 8.89 8.70 6.11
C VAL A 181 7.92 7.54 5.94
N TRP A 182 7.40 7.03 7.04
CA TRP A 182 6.49 5.89 7.08
C TRP A 182 5.29 6.20 7.99
N PRO A 183 4.05 5.85 7.61
CA PRO A 183 2.88 6.21 8.42
C PRO A 183 2.62 5.31 9.64
N GLY A 184 3.43 4.25 9.83
CA GLY A 184 3.12 3.18 10.77
C GLY A 184 2.21 2.14 10.14
N LEU A 185 2.00 0.97 10.76
CA LEU A 185 1.18 -0.11 10.22
C LEU A 185 -0.30 0.04 10.67
N PRO A 186 -1.28 -0.39 9.86
CA PRO A 186 -2.67 -0.43 10.30
C PRO A 186 -2.91 -1.51 11.34
N ARG A 187 -3.82 -1.25 12.27
CA ARG A 187 -4.36 -2.29 13.15
C ARG A 187 -5.08 -3.33 12.31
N GLY A 188 -4.92 -4.61 12.66
CA GLY A 188 -5.34 -5.75 11.86
C GLY A 188 -4.19 -6.41 11.08
N THR A 189 -3.01 -5.79 10.99
CA THR A 189 -1.84 -6.34 10.26
C THR A 189 -0.95 -7.28 11.07
N GLU A 190 -1.29 -7.55 12.33
CA GLU A 190 -0.37 -8.15 13.31
C GLU A 190 0.14 -9.52 12.86
N LEU A 191 -0.70 -10.31 12.18
CA LEU A 191 -0.31 -11.62 11.65
C LEU A 191 0.80 -11.50 10.59
N GLY A 192 0.81 -10.42 9.80
CA GLY A 192 1.85 -10.14 8.81
C GLY A 192 3.18 -9.72 9.45
N TRP A 193 3.19 -9.31 10.72
CA TRP A 193 4.41 -8.85 11.39
C TRP A 193 5.42 -9.97 11.63
N LYS A 194 4.98 -11.22 11.54
CA LYS A 194 5.87 -12.39 11.50
C LYS A 194 7.00 -12.20 10.49
N ALA A 195 6.74 -11.57 9.35
CA ALA A 195 7.77 -11.25 8.37
C ALA A 195 8.92 -10.44 8.99
N TYR A 196 8.65 -9.45 9.84
CA TYR A 196 9.69 -8.68 10.52
C TYR A 196 10.38 -9.51 11.62
N MET A 197 9.60 -10.23 12.42
CA MET A 197 10.09 -10.99 13.58
C MET A 197 11.04 -12.12 13.15
N ASP A 198 10.68 -12.89 12.12
CA ASP A 198 11.50 -14.00 11.60
C ASP A 198 12.81 -13.54 10.95
N HIS A 199 12.89 -12.27 10.54
CA HIS A 199 14.09 -11.68 9.96
C HIS A 199 15.02 -11.05 11.00
N ALA A 200 14.70 -11.10 12.29
CA ALA A 200 15.52 -10.53 13.36
C ALA A 200 16.96 -11.08 13.34
N ASP A 201 17.10 -12.40 13.16
CA ASP A 201 18.40 -13.09 13.21
C ASP A 201 19.10 -13.20 11.85
N GLN A 202 18.43 -12.79 10.75
CA GLN A 202 19.04 -12.84 9.42
C GLN A 202 20.21 -11.84 9.32
N PRO A 203 21.33 -12.17 8.66
CA PRO A 203 22.47 -11.25 8.56
C PRO A 203 22.10 -9.91 7.93
N GLU A 204 21.24 -9.97 6.91
CA GLU A 204 20.86 -8.81 6.11
C GLU A 204 19.35 -8.54 6.20
N PRO A 205 18.94 -7.30 6.53
CA PRO A 205 17.53 -6.94 6.47
C PRO A 205 17.08 -6.89 5.00
N PRO A 206 15.80 -7.22 4.71
CA PRO A 206 15.22 -6.94 3.41
C PRO A 206 15.43 -5.48 3.01
N HIS A 207 15.61 -5.26 1.70
CA HIS A 207 15.97 -3.97 1.09
C HIS A 207 17.39 -3.43 1.40
N ALA A 208 18.23 -4.15 2.14
CA ALA A 208 19.62 -3.77 2.41
C ALA A 208 20.40 -3.37 1.15
N GLU A 209 20.37 -4.22 0.13
CA GLU A 209 21.14 -4.03 -1.11
C GLU A 209 20.77 -2.74 -1.83
N VAL A 210 19.47 -2.47 -1.99
CA VAL A 210 19.00 -1.27 -2.68
C VAL A 210 19.32 0.01 -1.89
N VAL A 211 19.35 -0.05 -0.56
CA VAL A 211 19.76 1.09 0.26
C VAL A 211 21.27 1.31 0.23
N ARG A 212 22.07 0.26 0.33
CA ARG A 212 23.55 0.30 0.18
C ARG A 212 24.00 0.78 -1.19
N SER A 213 23.20 0.55 -2.22
CA SER A 213 23.49 1.10 -3.54
C SER A 213 23.68 2.62 -3.50
N ILE A 214 22.97 3.31 -2.60
CA ILE A 214 23.09 4.76 -2.34
C ILE A 214 24.06 5.08 -1.20
N LEU A 215 23.95 4.41 -0.06
CA LEU A 215 24.71 4.77 1.16
C LEU A 215 26.12 4.16 1.20
N GLY A 216 26.44 3.24 0.29
CA GLY A 216 27.71 2.50 0.24
C GLY A 216 27.55 1.01 0.52
N SER A 217 28.32 0.16 -0.17
CA SER A 217 28.22 -1.31 -0.04
C SER A 217 28.49 -1.82 1.38
N GLU A 218 29.34 -1.13 2.13
CA GLU A 218 29.73 -1.49 3.49
C GLU A 218 28.84 -0.84 4.57
N HIS A 219 27.73 -0.19 4.17
CA HIS A 219 26.87 0.51 5.13
C HIS A 219 26.31 -0.45 6.18
N ASN A 220 26.51 -0.10 7.45
CA ASN A 220 26.03 -0.88 8.59
C ASN A 220 24.76 -0.25 9.17
N PHE A 221 23.61 -0.85 8.84
CA PHE A 221 22.30 -0.38 9.28
C PHE A 221 22.12 -0.34 10.80
N ARG A 222 22.89 -1.12 11.57
CA ARG A 222 22.84 -1.06 13.04
C ARG A 222 23.45 0.22 13.60
N LYS A 223 24.28 0.91 12.81
CA LYS A 223 24.98 2.15 13.18
C LYS A 223 24.50 3.35 12.36
N SER A 224 23.39 3.20 11.63
CA SER A 224 22.82 4.26 10.80
C SER A 224 22.46 5.49 11.62
N ASP A 225 22.85 6.66 11.10
CA ASP A 225 22.18 7.90 11.44
C ASP A 225 20.88 7.94 10.62
N TRP A 226 19.81 7.39 11.21
CA TRP A 226 18.51 7.28 10.54
C TRP A 226 17.92 8.61 10.08
N ASP A 227 18.40 9.74 10.62
CA ASP A 227 17.96 11.04 10.17
C ASP A 227 18.67 11.41 8.86
N HIS A 228 20.01 11.49 8.91
CA HIS A 228 20.84 11.85 7.77
C HIS A 228 20.79 10.84 6.60
N ASP A 229 20.86 9.54 6.92
CA ASP A 229 20.89 8.46 5.92
C ASP A 229 19.59 8.41 5.12
N VAL A 230 18.45 8.58 5.79
CA VAL A 230 17.14 8.59 5.14
C VAL A 230 17.02 9.83 4.25
N GLU A 231 17.36 11.02 4.73
CA GLU A 231 17.30 12.22 3.89
C GLU A 231 18.17 12.09 2.63
N THR A 232 19.38 11.56 2.79
CA THR A 232 20.29 11.28 1.68
C THR A 232 19.68 10.30 0.68
N TYR A 233 19.13 9.19 1.19
CA TYR A 233 18.47 8.19 0.35
C TYR A 233 17.27 8.75 -0.41
N LEU A 234 16.36 9.43 0.28
CA LEU A 234 15.16 10.01 -0.30
C LEU A 234 15.49 11.06 -1.36
N LYS A 235 16.49 11.91 -1.12
CA LYS A 235 16.93 12.92 -2.08
C LYS A 235 17.44 12.29 -3.38
N ILE A 236 18.17 11.20 -3.30
CA ILE A 236 18.79 10.55 -4.47
C ILE A 236 17.80 9.62 -5.18
N GLN A 237 17.19 8.66 -4.47
CA GLN A 237 16.29 7.69 -5.09
C GLN A 237 14.93 8.27 -5.43
N GLY A 238 14.44 9.23 -4.64
CA GLY A 238 13.23 9.99 -4.99
C GLY A 238 13.38 10.70 -6.35
N PHE A 239 14.59 11.14 -6.70
CA PHE A 239 14.87 11.68 -8.04
C PHE A 239 14.95 10.60 -9.13
N PHE A 240 15.72 9.53 -8.91
CA PHE A 240 15.99 8.53 -9.93
C PHE A 240 14.80 7.61 -10.23
N TRP A 241 14.15 7.09 -9.20
CA TRP A 241 12.89 6.36 -9.38
C TRP A 241 11.78 7.32 -9.78
N GLY A 242 11.81 8.51 -9.19
CA GLY A 242 10.75 9.47 -9.37
C GLY A 242 9.50 8.94 -8.68
N ASP A 243 9.39 9.20 -7.38
CA ASP A 243 8.22 8.79 -6.62
C ASP A 243 6.93 9.25 -7.33
N ALA A 244 5.94 8.36 -7.38
CA ALA A 244 4.67 8.58 -8.06
C ALA A 244 3.68 9.33 -7.16
N ASP A 245 4.15 10.37 -6.46
CA ASP A 245 3.39 11.13 -5.47
C ASP A 245 3.02 12.54 -5.94
N ASN A 246 3.26 12.88 -7.21
CA ASN A 246 2.71 14.09 -7.84
C ASN A 246 1.17 14.02 -7.83
N THR A 247 0.53 15.09 -7.34
CA THR A 247 -0.92 15.20 -7.27
C THR A 247 -1.56 15.90 -8.48
N ASP A 248 -0.77 16.50 -9.37
CA ASP A 248 -1.27 17.05 -10.64
C ASP A 248 -1.40 15.93 -11.68
N LEU A 249 -2.64 15.47 -11.86
CA LEU A 249 -3.04 14.50 -12.89
C LEU A 249 -3.85 15.19 -14.01
N SER A 250 -3.77 16.51 -14.14
CA SER A 250 -4.66 17.28 -15.01
C SER A 250 -4.55 16.90 -16.48
N THR A 251 -3.35 16.56 -16.98
CA THR A 251 -3.17 16.09 -18.36
C THR A 251 -3.86 14.75 -18.60
N PHE A 252 -3.70 13.79 -17.68
CA PHE A 252 -4.36 12.49 -17.73
C PHE A 252 -5.89 12.61 -17.63
N GLN A 253 -6.37 13.46 -16.71
CA GLN A 253 -7.80 13.75 -16.56
C GLN A 253 -8.39 14.40 -17.82
N LYS A 254 -7.75 15.44 -18.38
CA LYS A 254 -8.27 16.20 -19.53
C LYS A 254 -8.43 15.35 -20.78
N ARG A 255 -7.60 14.33 -20.97
CA ARG A 255 -7.73 13.37 -22.08
C ARG A 255 -8.76 12.25 -21.83
N GLY A 256 -9.42 12.26 -20.67
CA GLY A 256 -10.46 11.29 -20.31
C GLY A 256 -9.97 10.03 -19.60
N GLY A 257 -8.69 9.94 -19.24
CA GLY A 257 -8.10 8.77 -18.62
C GLY A 257 -8.75 8.42 -17.28
N LYS A 258 -8.86 7.12 -16.97
CA LYS A 258 -9.48 6.58 -15.73
C LYS A 258 -8.50 5.72 -14.94
N ILE A 259 -8.44 5.93 -13.62
CA ILE A 259 -7.67 5.12 -12.67
C ILE A 259 -8.65 4.42 -11.72
N LEU A 260 -8.57 3.10 -11.69
CA LEU A 260 -9.19 2.25 -10.68
C LEU A 260 -8.06 1.72 -9.78
N SER A 261 -7.97 2.23 -8.57
CA SER A 261 -6.99 1.76 -7.59
C SER A 261 -7.67 0.88 -6.56
N TYR A 262 -6.96 -0.13 -6.07
CA TYR A 262 -7.39 -0.91 -4.91
C TYR A 262 -6.24 -1.07 -3.92
N PHE A 263 -6.57 -1.23 -2.63
CA PHE A 263 -5.57 -1.41 -1.59
C PHE A 263 -6.08 -2.31 -0.47
N GLY A 264 -5.27 -3.32 -0.10
CA GLY A 264 -5.53 -4.20 1.04
C GLY A 264 -5.21 -3.55 2.37
N TRP A 265 -6.19 -3.46 3.29
CA TRP A 265 -5.97 -2.88 4.61
C TRP A 265 -4.92 -3.62 5.44
N ASN A 266 -4.69 -4.90 5.15
CA ASN A 266 -3.72 -5.74 5.85
C ASN A 266 -2.33 -5.76 5.18
N ASP A 267 -2.08 -4.92 4.17
CA ASP A 267 -0.79 -4.84 3.49
C ASP A 267 0.27 -4.09 4.32
N ILE A 268 1.22 -4.84 4.86
CA ILE A 268 2.37 -4.31 5.63
C ILE A 268 3.42 -3.59 4.77
N SER A 269 3.35 -3.69 3.45
CA SER A 269 4.35 -3.16 2.52
C SER A 269 4.07 -1.75 2.04
N THR A 270 2.82 -1.29 2.07
CA THR A 270 2.44 0.06 1.61
C THR A 270 1.70 0.85 2.69
N SER A 271 1.00 0.17 3.62
CA SER A 271 0.28 0.82 4.72
C SER A 271 -0.63 1.98 4.26
N TYR A 272 -0.83 3.00 5.09
CA TYR A 272 -1.68 4.16 4.82
C TYR A 272 -1.21 5.07 3.67
N ASP A 273 -0.11 4.75 2.96
CA ASP A 273 0.38 5.62 1.88
C ASP A 273 -0.61 5.77 0.73
N THR A 274 -1.35 4.71 0.39
CA THR A 274 -2.34 4.78 -0.69
C THR A 274 -3.50 5.73 -0.33
N THR A 275 -4.02 5.67 0.89
CA THR A 275 -5.09 6.58 1.34
C THR A 275 -4.57 8.01 1.55
N ASN A 276 -3.34 8.17 2.04
CA ASN A 276 -2.69 9.48 2.15
C ASN A 276 -2.53 10.16 0.79
N TYR A 277 -2.13 9.42 -0.25
CA TYR A 277 -2.02 9.93 -1.62
C TYR A 277 -3.39 10.29 -2.20
N TYR A 278 -4.40 9.43 -2.02
CA TYR A 278 -5.76 9.72 -2.46
C TYR A 278 -6.30 11.03 -1.85
N GLN A 279 -6.12 11.21 -0.54
CA GLN A 279 -6.51 12.46 0.13
C GLN A 279 -5.66 13.66 -0.33
N ALA A 280 -4.41 13.45 -0.72
CA ALA A 280 -3.56 14.51 -1.28
C ALA A 280 -4.08 14.96 -2.66
N LEU A 281 -4.55 14.03 -3.50
CA LEU A 281 -5.23 14.35 -4.76
C LEU A 281 -6.50 15.17 -4.51
N GLU A 282 -7.34 14.78 -3.53
CA GLU A 282 -8.53 15.55 -3.17
C GLU A 282 -8.18 16.98 -2.74
N ARG A 283 -7.17 17.14 -1.85
CA ARG A 283 -6.69 18.47 -1.42
C ARG A 283 -6.14 19.29 -2.58
N HIS A 284 -5.39 18.67 -3.50
CA HIS A 284 -4.88 19.35 -4.68
C HIS A 284 -6.01 19.91 -5.55
N LEU A 285 -7.06 19.12 -5.79
CA LEU A 285 -8.24 19.57 -6.53
C LEU A 285 -9.03 20.66 -5.81
N GLN A 286 -9.10 20.64 -4.47
CA GLN A 286 -9.68 21.74 -3.69
C GLN A 286 -8.95 23.05 -3.97
N THR A 287 -7.62 23.05 -3.92
CA THR A 287 -6.81 24.24 -4.18
C THR A 287 -6.85 24.66 -5.65
N GLN A 288 -6.65 23.73 -6.57
CA GLN A 288 -6.58 24.00 -8.01
C GLN A 288 -7.87 24.62 -8.57
N TYR A 289 -9.03 24.21 -8.04
CA TYR A 289 -10.34 24.62 -8.55
C TYR A 289 -11.14 25.47 -7.55
N SER A 290 -10.56 25.86 -6.41
CA SER A 290 -11.24 26.59 -5.34
C SER A 290 -12.55 25.92 -4.89
N LEU A 291 -12.52 24.59 -4.71
CA LEU A 291 -13.70 23.77 -4.41
C LEU A 291 -13.82 23.45 -2.92
N GLY A 292 -15.06 23.28 -2.44
CA GLY A 292 -15.31 22.65 -1.14
C GLY A 292 -14.94 21.16 -1.14
N VAL A 293 -14.77 20.58 0.04
CA VAL A 293 -14.33 19.18 0.24
C VAL A 293 -15.17 18.18 -0.58
N ASN A 294 -16.50 18.28 -0.50
CA ASN A 294 -17.40 17.37 -1.21
C ASN A 294 -17.30 17.52 -2.73
N GLN A 295 -17.12 18.75 -3.23
CA GLN A 295 -17.00 19.01 -4.67
C GLN A 295 -15.68 18.47 -5.21
N ALA A 296 -14.58 18.62 -4.47
CA ALA A 296 -13.29 18.05 -4.86
C ALA A 296 -13.31 16.51 -4.85
N ALA A 297 -13.97 15.90 -3.86
CA ALA A 297 -14.15 14.44 -3.81
C ALA A 297 -14.97 13.93 -5.01
N VAL A 298 -16.05 14.64 -5.39
CA VAL A 298 -16.81 14.33 -6.62
C VAL A 298 -15.90 14.45 -7.85
N LYS A 299 -15.14 15.55 -7.96
CA LYS A 299 -14.24 15.80 -9.09
C LYS A 299 -13.13 14.75 -9.22
N LEU A 300 -12.59 14.27 -8.09
CA LEU A 300 -11.61 13.19 -8.11
C LEU A 300 -12.25 11.89 -8.65
N ARG A 301 -13.42 11.52 -8.15
CA ARG A 301 -14.13 10.29 -8.53
C ARG A 301 -14.62 10.25 -9.99
N GLU A 302 -14.53 11.36 -10.73
CA GLU A 302 -14.76 11.41 -12.18
C GLU A 302 -13.66 10.68 -12.97
N PHE A 303 -12.45 10.54 -12.41
CA PHE A 303 -11.31 9.93 -13.11
C PHE A 303 -10.42 9.04 -12.24
N TYR A 304 -10.49 9.11 -10.91
CA TYR A 304 -9.76 8.25 -9.98
C TYR A 304 -10.72 7.70 -8.93
N ARG A 305 -10.86 6.37 -8.85
CA ARG A 305 -11.62 5.70 -7.77
C ARG A 305 -10.71 4.72 -7.02
N LEU A 306 -10.72 4.80 -5.70
CA LEU A 306 -10.01 3.89 -4.80
C LEU A 306 -11.00 2.92 -4.15
N PHE A 307 -10.69 1.63 -4.16
CA PHE A 307 -11.46 0.58 -3.49
C PHE A 307 -10.62 -0.08 -2.41
N MET A 308 -11.02 0.09 -1.16
CA MET A 308 -10.34 -0.54 -0.03
C MET A 308 -10.77 -2.00 0.10
N MET A 309 -9.82 -2.90 0.35
CA MET A 309 -10.03 -4.34 0.50
C MET A 309 -9.77 -4.76 1.96
N PRO A 310 -10.82 -4.85 2.82
CA PRO A 310 -10.70 -5.30 4.20
C PRO A 310 -10.05 -6.66 4.34
N GLY A 311 -9.09 -6.78 5.27
CA GLY A 311 -8.45 -8.06 5.59
C GLY A 311 -7.54 -8.62 4.50
N VAL A 312 -7.37 -7.94 3.38
CA VAL A 312 -6.53 -8.38 2.27
C VAL A 312 -5.11 -7.85 2.47
N GLU A 313 -4.14 -8.72 2.26
CA GLU A 313 -2.72 -8.40 2.41
C GLU A 313 -2.18 -7.77 1.11
N HIS A 314 -0.91 -8.02 0.80
CA HIS A 314 -0.25 -7.44 -0.36
C HIS A 314 -0.73 -8.10 -1.66
N CYS A 315 -1.50 -7.36 -2.46
CA CYS A 315 -2.05 -7.77 -3.76
C CYS A 315 -3.04 -8.95 -3.75
N GLY A 316 -3.34 -9.52 -2.59
CA GLY A 316 -4.19 -10.69 -2.44
C GLY A 316 -4.02 -11.30 -1.04
N ALA A 317 -4.35 -12.59 -0.90
CA ALA A 317 -4.26 -13.33 0.37
C ALA A 317 -5.02 -12.63 1.54
N GLY A 318 -4.71 -13.02 2.77
CA GLY A 318 -5.33 -12.47 3.97
C GLY A 318 -6.68 -13.11 4.35
N ASN A 319 -7.35 -12.47 5.31
CA ASN A 319 -8.56 -12.98 5.95
C ASN A 319 -9.85 -12.49 5.28
N GLY A 320 -9.76 -11.46 4.44
CA GLY A 320 -10.90 -10.85 3.78
C GLY A 320 -10.98 -11.12 2.29
N PRO A 321 -12.03 -10.62 1.62
CA PRO A 321 -12.34 -10.94 0.23
C PRO A 321 -11.27 -10.38 -0.71
N ASN A 322 -10.39 -11.27 -1.16
CA ASN A 322 -9.10 -10.98 -1.80
C ASN A 322 -9.09 -11.11 -3.32
N THR A 323 -10.21 -11.48 -3.93
CA THR A 323 -10.33 -11.69 -5.38
C THR A 323 -11.36 -10.73 -5.97
N ILE A 324 -10.97 -9.98 -7.00
CA ILE A 324 -11.82 -9.03 -7.70
C ILE A 324 -11.64 -9.09 -9.21
N ASP A 325 -12.70 -8.78 -9.94
CA ASP A 325 -12.61 -8.34 -11.33
C ASP A 325 -12.61 -6.81 -11.37
N ALA A 326 -11.42 -6.23 -11.54
CA ALA A 326 -11.24 -4.79 -11.70
C ALA A 326 -11.24 -4.36 -13.18
N LEU A 327 -11.03 -5.28 -14.12
CA LEU A 327 -10.83 -4.94 -15.53
C LEU A 327 -12.16 -4.66 -16.22
N THR A 328 -13.18 -5.49 -16.03
CA THR A 328 -14.50 -5.26 -16.61
C THR A 328 -15.11 -3.91 -16.19
N PRO A 329 -15.13 -3.50 -14.90
CA PRO A 329 -15.63 -2.18 -14.53
C PRO A 329 -14.77 -1.03 -15.09
N LEU A 330 -13.45 -1.19 -15.19
CA LEU A 330 -12.60 -0.16 -15.80
C LEU A 330 -12.89 0.01 -17.30
N ILE A 331 -13.03 -1.09 -18.04
CA ILE A 331 -13.42 -1.06 -19.47
C ILE A 331 -14.74 -0.32 -19.64
N ARG A 332 -15.76 -0.67 -18.84
CA ARG A 332 -17.07 0.03 -18.89
C ARG A 332 -16.94 1.52 -18.57
N TRP A 333 -16.05 1.89 -17.67
CA TRP A 333 -15.83 3.28 -17.32
C TRP A 333 -15.15 4.07 -18.45
N VAL A 334 -14.11 3.50 -19.05
CA VAL A 334 -13.35 4.12 -20.15
C VAL A 334 -14.21 4.21 -21.42
N GLU A 335 -14.86 3.11 -21.82
CA GLU A 335 -15.50 3.03 -23.13
C GLU A 335 -16.96 3.51 -23.14
N LYS A 336 -17.64 3.46 -21.99
CA LYS A 336 -19.07 3.78 -21.87
C LYS A 336 -19.37 4.87 -20.85
N GLY A 337 -18.37 5.42 -20.17
CA GLY A 337 -18.55 6.45 -19.14
C GLY A 337 -19.24 5.94 -17.87
N VAL A 338 -19.40 4.62 -17.70
CA VAL A 338 -20.10 4.03 -16.55
C VAL A 338 -19.09 3.68 -15.47
N ALA A 339 -18.94 4.57 -14.49
CA ALA A 339 -17.98 4.42 -13.41
C ALA A 339 -18.45 3.39 -12.35
N PRO A 340 -17.54 2.56 -11.79
CA PRO A 340 -17.93 1.54 -10.82
C PRO A 340 -18.35 2.15 -9.47
N GLU A 341 -19.58 1.93 -9.04
CA GLU A 341 -20.08 2.32 -7.72
C GLU A 341 -19.87 1.24 -6.65
N ARG A 342 -19.49 0.04 -7.08
CA ARG A 342 -19.25 -1.14 -6.26
C ARG A 342 -18.46 -2.16 -7.08
N ILE A 343 -17.59 -2.92 -6.42
CA ILE A 343 -16.93 -4.11 -7.00
C ILE A 343 -17.12 -5.25 -6.02
N ASP A 344 -17.73 -6.36 -6.45
CA ASP A 344 -17.86 -7.52 -5.58
C ASP A 344 -16.55 -8.28 -5.49
N ALA A 345 -16.06 -8.44 -4.27
CA ALA A 345 -14.87 -9.20 -3.96
C ALA A 345 -15.26 -10.51 -3.29
N SER A 346 -14.66 -11.60 -3.76
CA SER A 346 -14.80 -12.92 -3.14
C SER A 346 -13.55 -13.28 -2.35
N TRP A 347 -13.72 -14.11 -1.32
CA TRP A 347 -12.59 -14.76 -0.65
C TRP A 347 -12.19 -16.02 -1.42
N ALA A 348 -10.89 -16.14 -1.72
CA ALA A 348 -10.25 -17.35 -2.19
C ALA A 348 -9.11 -17.74 -1.24
N GLU A 349 -8.97 -19.04 -0.99
CA GLU A 349 -7.87 -19.55 -0.20
C GLU A 349 -6.53 -19.22 -0.87
N ALA A 350 -5.60 -18.67 -0.10
CA ALA A 350 -4.28 -18.34 -0.59
C ALA A 350 -3.45 -19.62 -0.79
N PRO A 351 -2.56 -19.68 -1.79
CA PRO A 351 -1.61 -20.79 -1.91
C PRO A 351 -0.78 -20.97 -0.62
N MET A 352 -0.30 -22.19 -0.35
CA MET A 352 0.41 -22.65 0.89
C MET A 352 1.55 -21.77 1.45
N HIS A 353 1.98 -20.70 0.76
CA HIS A 353 3.10 -19.85 1.17
C HIS A 353 2.68 -18.59 1.97
N PHE A 354 1.39 -18.38 2.20
CA PHE A 354 0.90 -17.29 3.07
C PHE A 354 0.62 -17.82 4.49
N PRO A 355 0.78 -16.98 5.53
CA PRO A 355 0.48 -17.39 6.90
C PRO A 355 -0.96 -17.90 7.06
N ALA A 356 -1.19 -18.73 8.08
CA ALA A 356 -2.50 -19.31 8.36
C ALA A 356 -3.60 -18.23 8.39
N SER A 357 -4.57 -18.34 7.47
CA SER A 357 -5.68 -17.40 7.32
C SER A 357 -6.83 -17.77 8.26
N LEU A 358 -7.45 -16.76 8.85
CA LEU A 358 -8.76 -16.86 9.53
C LEU A 358 -9.92 -16.60 8.55
N GLY A 359 -9.61 -16.44 7.26
CA GLY A 359 -10.56 -16.21 6.20
C GLY A 359 -11.50 -17.39 5.97
N ARG A 360 -12.65 -17.07 5.40
CA ARG A 360 -13.71 -18.03 5.09
C ARG A 360 -14.46 -17.59 3.83
N PRO A 361 -15.09 -18.51 3.08
CA PRO A 361 -15.85 -18.16 1.89
C PRO A 361 -16.89 -17.06 2.17
N MET A 362 -16.76 -15.95 1.45
CA MET A 362 -17.68 -14.82 1.50
C MET A 362 -17.56 -13.99 0.23
N ILE A 363 -18.60 -13.20 -0.04
CA ILE A 363 -18.57 -12.12 -1.01
C ILE A 363 -18.94 -10.83 -0.28
N ARG A 364 -18.17 -9.76 -0.51
CA ARG A 364 -18.46 -8.42 0.02
C ARG A 364 -18.40 -7.39 -1.10
N PRO A 365 -19.24 -6.36 -1.06
CA PRO A 365 -19.03 -5.20 -1.91
C PRO A 365 -17.80 -4.42 -1.42
N LEU A 366 -16.87 -4.13 -2.32
CA LEU A 366 -15.91 -3.05 -2.15
C LEU A 366 -16.57 -1.74 -2.56
N CYS A 367 -16.43 -0.75 -1.70
CA CYS A 367 -17.05 0.56 -1.87
C CYS A 367 -16.01 1.59 -2.33
N PRO A 368 -16.41 2.60 -3.14
CA PRO A 368 -15.55 3.72 -3.47
C PRO A 368 -15.16 4.48 -2.20
N TYR A 369 -13.87 4.49 -1.88
CA TYR A 369 -13.34 5.20 -0.72
C TYR A 369 -13.76 6.69 -0.73
N PRO A 370 -14.19 7.26 0.41
CA PRO A 370 -14.10 6.72 1.78
C PRO A 370 -15.29 5.87 2.26
N GLN A 371 -16.22 5.50 1.37
CA GLN A 371 -17.35 4.65 1.77
C GLN A 371 -16.89 3.26 2.22
N VAL A 372 -17.65 2.65 3.11
CA VAL A 372 -17.41 1.27 3.60
C VAL A 372 -18.69 0.45 3.47
N ALA A 373 -18.56 -0.87 3.33
CA ALA A 373 -19.70 -1.78 3.29
C ALA A 373 -20.30 -1.97 4.69
N TYR A 374 -21.59 -1.72 4.85
CA TYR A 374 -22.36 -1.99 6.07
C TYR A 374 -23.35 -3.13 5.83
N TYR A 375 -23.42 -4.07 6.76
CA TYR A 375 -24.45 -5.11 6.73
C TYR A 375 -25.84 -4.49 6.91
N ASN A 376 -26.80 -4.92 6.10
CA ASN A 376 -28.16 -4.38 6.09
C ASN A 376 -28.99 -4.78 7.32
N GLY A 377 -28.46 -5.64 8.20
CA GLY A 377 -29.14 -6.12 9.42
C GLY A 377 -29.99 -7.36 9.22
N SER A 378 -30.13 -7.86 7.99
CA SER A 378 -30.85 -9.10 7.66
C SER A 378 -30.24 -9.77 6.42
N GLY A 379 -30.58 -11.04 6.21
CA GLY A 379 -30.07 -11.86 5.09
C GLY A 379 -28.76 -12.58 5.41
N ASP A 380 -28.34 -13.46 4.50
CA ASP A 380 -27.09 -14.21 4.64
C ASP A 380 -25.87 -13.29 4.70
N LYS A 381 -25.14 -13.35 5.82
CA LYS A 381 -23.91 -12.60 6.07
C LYS A 381 -22.79 -12.92 5.10
N THR A 382 -22.85 -13.97 4.29
CA THR A 382 -21.80 -14.33 3.30
C THR A 382 -22.03 -13.70 1.93
N LYS A 383 -23.18 -13.04 1.73
CA LYS A 383 -23.65 -12.56 0.44
C LYS A 383 -23.55 -11.04 0.32
N ALA A 384 -23.06 -10.56 -0.82
CA ALA A 384 -22.74 -9.14 -1.01
C ALA A 384 -24.00 -8.27 -1.18
N GLU A 385 -25.11 -8.82 -1.65
CA GLU A 385 -26.42 -8.14 -1.74
C GLU A 385 -26.99 -7.70 -0.38
N ASN A 386 -26.54 -8.33 0.71
CA ASN A 386 -26.97 -7.97 2.07
C ASN A 386 -26.11 -6.88 2.72
N PHE A 387 -25.30 -6.18 1.91
CA PHE A 387 -24.47 -5.06 2.33
C PHE A 387 -24.70 -3.84 1.44
N THR A 388 -24.54 -2.66 2.03
CA THR A 388 -24.68 -1.37 1.34
C THR A 388 -23.46 -0.49 1.60
N CYS A 389 -22.95 0.17 0.56
CA CYS A 389 -21.91 1.18 0.69
C CYS A 389 -22.48 2.46 1.32
N ARG A 390 -21.84 2.95 2.39
CA ARG A 390 -22.24 4.18 3.10
C ARG A 390 -21.03 5.01 3.49
#